data_AF-A0A1D9LL80-F1
#
_entry.id   AF-A0A1D9LL80-F1
#
_cell.length_a   1.000
_cell.length_b   1.000
_cell.length_c   1.000
_cell.angle_alpha   90.00
_cell.angle_beta   90.00
_cell.angle_gamma   90.00
#
_symmetry.space_group_name_H-M   'P 1'
#
loop_
_entity.id
_entity.type
_entity.pdbx_description
1 polymer ?
#
loop_
_entity_poly.entity_id
_entity_poly.type
_entity_poly.pdbx_seq_one_letter_code
_entity_poly.pdbx_strand_id
1 'polypeptide(L)'
;MNPREATLDAYLKLIARLGADDGVVAARREMLGRLLARLAGAKRTSGDYHAHVGGFVADCGQSERVLAITCAREFYYFWLDDMKKMVEMTARAGFSIHNPDFPWHGDFNALLGAMRESGFSRFPPSLGLYLGKSFEDGAGEADILQREHLLKALLFLLDPHPPTSSHYRMAVDALLQHLADAAARQQLLALVREYFGYWQSFPFSHHRKSGAR
;
A
#
# COMPACT_ATOMS: atom_id res chain seq x y z
N MET A 1 -32.66 1.68 6.63
CA MET A 1 -31.18 1.57 6.47
C MET A 1 -30.74 2.69 5.54
N ASN A 2 -29.82 3.54 5.98
CA ASN A 2 -29.31 4.62 5.13
C ASN A 2 -28.60 4.00 3.91
N PRO A 3 -28.81 4.47 2.67
CA PRO A 3 -28.13 3.92 1.49
C PRO A 3 -26.61 3.83 1.65
N ARG A 4 -25.99 4.74 2.41
CA ARG A 4 -24.55 4.71 2.70
C ARG A 4 -24.14 3.56 3.64
N GLU A 5 -24.97 3.24 4.63
CA GLU A 5 -24.76 2.09 5.52
C GLU A 5 -24.86 0.78 4.74
N ALA A 6 -25.83 0.69 3.81
CA ALA A 6 -25.97 -0.47 2.93
C ALA A 6 -24.73 -0.68 2.04
N THR A 7 -24.16 0.40 1.50
CA THR A 7 -22.91 0.36 0.71
C THR A 7 -21.72 -0.10 1.55
N LEU A 8 -21.58 0.40 2.78
CA LEU A 8 -20.54 -0.05 3.70
C LEU A 8 -20.69 -1.54 4.04
N ASP A 9 -21.90 -1.97 4.40
CA ASP A 9 -22.15 -3.37 4.75
C ASP A 9 -21.90 -4.32 3.57
N ALA A 10 -22.16 -3.90 2.33
CA ALA A 10 -21.84 -4.68 1.14
C ALA A 10 -20.32 -4.89 0.99
N TYR A 11 -19.52 -3.83 1.18
CA TYR A 11 -18.06 -3.94 1.18
C TYR A 11 -17.56 -4.88 2.29
N LEU A 12 -18.05 -4.70 3.52
CA LEU A 12 -17.62 -5.50 4.67
C LEU A 12 -18.00 -6.98 4.50
N LYS A 13 -19.19 -7.28 3.97
CA LYS A 13 -19.59 -8.64 3.62
C LYS A 13 -18.71 -9.25 2.53
N LEU A 14 -18.30 -8.46 1.53
CA LEU A 14 -17.40 -8.93 0.49
C LEU A 14 -16.06 -9.38 1.08
N ILE A 15 -15.39 -8.51 1.84
CA ILE A 15 -14.06 -8.86 2.40
C ILE A 15 -14.13 -10.01 3.40
N ALA A 16 -15.22 -10.12 4.19
CA ALA A 16 -15.44 -11.26 5.08
C ALA A 16 -15.58 -12.57 4.29
N ARG A 17 -16.34 -12.56 3.19
CA ARG A 17 -16.46 -13.72 2.28
C ARG A 17 -15.13 -14.08 1.61
N LEU A 18 -14.25 -13.11 1.38
CA LEU A 18 -12.91 -13.33 0.84
C LEU A 18 -11.91 -13.84 1.88
N GLY A 19 -12.29 -13.92 3.16
CA GLY A 19 -11.48 -14.50 4.24
C GLY A 19 -10.84 -13.48 5.17
N ALA A 20 -11.29 -12.22 5.19
CA ALA A 20 -10.90 -11.27 6.24
C ALA A 20 -11.45 -11.72 7.60
N ASP A 21 -10.63 -11.67 8.64
CA ASP A 21 -11.06 -11.96 10.01
C ASP A 21 -11.95 -10.85 10.60
N ASP A 22 -12.63 -11.16 11.70
CA ASP A 22 -13.56 -10.23 12.36
C ASP A 22 -12.87 -8.95 12.84
N GLY A 23 -11.60 -9.02 13.24
CA GLY A 23 -10.81 -7.87 13.65
C GLY A 23 -10.53 -6.92 12.47
N VAL A 24 -10.18 -7.48 11.31
CA VAL A 24 -10.03 -6.72 10.06
C VAL A 24 -11.34 -6.06 9.67
N VAL A 25 -12.45 -6.80 9.70
CA VAL A 25 -13.79 -6.28 9.36
C VAL A 25 -14.19 -5.15 10.31
N ALA A 26 -13.98 -5.32 11.62
CA ALA A 26 -14.29 -4.31 12.64
C ALA A 26 -13.47 -3.03 12.44
N ALA A 27 -12.15 -3.15 12.27
CA ALA A 27 -11.25 -2.02 12.06
C ALA A 27 -11.62 -1.23 10.79
N ARG A 28 -12.00 -1.93 9.71
CA ARG A 28 -12.43 -1.27 8.46
C ARG A 28 -13.80 -0.63 8.57
N ARG A 29 -14.73 -1.22 9.34
CA ARG A 29 -16.02 -0.60 9.66
C ARG A 29 -15.84 0.74 10.36
N GLU A 30 -14.97 0.78 11.38
CA GLU A 30 -14.66 2.00 12.11
C GLU A 30 -14.02 3.07 11.19
N MET A 31 -12.99 2.67 10.45
CA MET A 31 -12.26 3.56 9.53
C MET A 31 -13.18 4.16 8.45
N LEU A 32 -13.98 3.31 7.79
CA LEU A 32 -14.91 3.75 6.76
C LEU A 32 -16.11 4.50 7.32
N GLY A 33 -16.53 4.23 8.55
CA GLY A 33 -17.53 5.02 9.25
C GLY A 33 -17.09 6.48 9.40
N ARG A 34 -15.84 6.70 9.84
CA ARG A 34 -15.24 8.04 9.92
C ARG A 34 -15.18 8.73 8.54
N LEU A 35 -14.75 8.01 7.50
CA LEU A 35 -14.70 8.54 6.13
C LEU A 35 -16.10 8.90 5.60
N LEU A 36 -17.10 8.05 5.83
CA LEU A 36 -18.48 8.28 5.39
C LEU A 36 -19.13 9.49 6.05
N ALA A 37 -18.81 9.74 7.32
CA ALA A 37 -19.22 10.97 7.99
C ALA A 37 -18.65 12.22 7.28
N ARG A 38 -17.38 12.15 6.84
CA ARG A 38 -16.76 13.26 6.07
C ARG A 38 -17.32 13.43 4.66
N LEU A 39 -17.76 12.34 4.04
CA LEU A 39 -18.44 12.33 2.74
C LEU A 39 -19.92 12.74 2.85
N ALA A 40 -20.40 13.13 4.03
CA ALA A 40 -21.77 13.53 4.23
C ALA A 40 -22.09 14.81 3.45
N GLY A 41 -22.85 14.65 2.36
CA GLY A 41 -23.25 15.77 1.50
C GLY A 41 -22.32 15.99 0.30
N ALA A 42 -21.21 15.23 0.20
CA ALA A 42 -20.36 15.22 -0.98
C ALA A 42 -21.13 14.71 -2.21
N LYS A 43 -20.83 15.27 -3.39
CA LYS A 43 -21.38 14.74 -4.65
C LYS A 43 -20.72 13.40 -4.91
N ARG A 44 -21.45 12.46 -5.51
CA ARG A 44 -20.92 11.15 -5.92
C ARG A 44 -20.06 11.27 -7.19
N THR A 45 -18.92 11.95 -7.08
CA THR A 45 -17.95 12.14 -8.16
C THR A 45 -16.55 11.73 -7.73
N SER A 46 -15.72 11.33 -8.68
CA SER A 46 -14.32 10.99 -8.42
C SER A 46 -13.56 12.16 -7.76
N GLY A 47 -13.76 13.38 -8.26
CA GLY A 47 -13.10 14.58 -7.73
C GLY A 47 -13.44 14.85 -6.26
N ASP A 48 -14.73 14.85 -5.92
CA ASP A 48 -15.17 15.07 -4.53
C ASP A 48 -14.63 13.97 -3.62
N TYR A 49 -14.68 12.70 -4.05
CA TYR A 49 -14.15 11.59 -3.26
C TYR A 49 -12.67 11.78 -2.93
N HIS A 50 -11.84 12.06 -3.93
CA HIS A 50 -10.41 12.23 -3.74
C HIS A 50 -10.07 13.42 -2.85
N ALA A 51 -10.79 14.55 -2.99
CA ALA A 51 -10.61 15.71 -2.12
C ALA A 51 -10.92 15.38 -0.65
N HIS A 52 -12.04 14.70 -0.38
CA HIS A 52 -12.41 14.31 0.98
C HIS A 52 -11.49 13.24 1.56
N VAL A 53 -11.06 12.26 0.76
CA VAL A 53 -10.09 11.24 1.20
C VAL A 53 -8.73 11.86 1.51
N GLY A 54 -8.25 12.80 0.71
CA GLY A 54 -6.99 13.50 0.96
C GLY A 54 -6.97 14.18 2.33
N GLY A 55 -8.02 14.93 2.64
CA GLY A 55 -8.18 15.53 3.97
C GLY A 55 -8.36 14.48 5.08
N PHE A 56 -9.12 13.41 4.84
CA PHE A 56 -9.32 12.33 5.81
C PHE A 56 -8.02 11.65 6.22
N VAL A 57 -7.19 11.29 5.24
CA VAL A 57 -5.90 10.64 5.49
C VAL A 57 -4.93 11.60 6.20
N ALA A 58 -4.97 12.90 5.89
CA ALA A 58 -4.14 13.88 6.57
C ALA A 58 -4.46 13.97 8.08
N ASP A 59 -5.73 13.87 8.43
CA ASP A 59 -6.24 13.94 9.82
C ASP A 59 -6.05 12.63 10.60
N CYS A 60 -5.74 11.51 9.92
CA CYS A 60 -5.43 10.24 10.58
C CYS A 60 -4.04 10.27 11.23
N GLY A 61 -3.90 9.58 12.37
CA GLY A 61 -2.60 9.34 12.99
C GLY A 61 -1.67 8.54 12.06
N GLN A 62 -0.34 8.70 12.19
CA GLN A 62 0.60 8.14 11.21
C GLN A 62 0.48 6.60 11.08
N SER A 63 0.26 5.90 12.19
CA SER A 63 0.06 4.44 12.20
C SER A 63 -1.24 3.99 11.50
N GLU A 64 -2.26 4.85 11.43
CA GLU A 64 -3.56 4.51 10.82
C GLU A 64 -3.61 4.81 9.32
N ARG A 65 -2.69 5.62 8.79
CA ARG A 65 -2.79 6.16 7.42
C ARG A 65 -2.76 5.09 6.34
N VAL A 66 -1.96 4.03 6.49
CA VAL A 66 -1.95 2.93 5.51
C VAL A 66 -3.31 2.23 5.47
N LEU A 67 -3.91 1.99 6.64
CA LEU A 67 -5.26 1.43 6.74
C LEU A 67 -6.29 2.37 6.11
N ALA A 68 -6.25 3.67 6.43
CA ALA A 68 -7.14 4.68 5.89
C ALA A 68 -7.08 4.75 4.35
N ILE A 69 -5.87 4.81 3.77
CA ILE A 69 -5.63 4.82 2.32
C ILE A 69 -6.17 3.54 1.67
N THR A 70 -5.88 2.38 2.27
CA THR A 70 -6.33 1.09 1.75
C THR A 70 -7.86 1.02 1.74
N CYS A 71 -8.49 1.34 2.87
CA CYS A 71 -9.95 1.34 3.01
C CYS A 71 -10.59 2.28 1.99
N ALA A 72 -10.12 3.52 1.88
CA ALA A 72 -10.65 4.49 0.93
C ALA A 72 -10.50 3.99 -0.51
N ARG A 73 -9.33 3.49 -0.89
CA ARG A 73 -9.09 3.00 -2.26
C ARG A 73 -10.01 1.86 -2.64
N GLU A 74 -10.22 0.90 -1.75
CA GLU A 74 -11.08 -0.26 -2.02
C GLU A 74 -12.56 0.10 -1.98
N PHE A 75 -12.96 0.97 -1.06
CA PHE A 75 -14.34 1.42 -0.90
C PHE A 75 -14.79 2.38 -2.02
N TYR A 76 -13.87 3.03 -2.72
CA TYR A 76 -14.15 3.96 -3.80
C TYR A 76 -15.19 3.46 -4.81
N TYR A 77 -15.03 2.22 -5.29
CA TYR A 77 -15.93 1.64 -6.30
C TYR A 77 -17.33 1.32 -5.74
N PHE A 78 -17.43 1.02 -4.45
CA PHE A 78 -18.72 0.88 -3.77
C PHE A 78 -19.43 2.23 -3.65
N TRP A 79 -18.68 3.28 -3.28
CA TRP A 79 -19.25 4.62 -3.11
C TRP A 79 -19.73 5.22 -4.44
N LEU A 80 -19.02 4.95 -5.55
CA LEU A 80 -19.43 5.34 -6.90
C LEU A 80 -20.50 4.44 -7.53
N ASP A 81 -20.84 3.30 -6.90
CA ASP A 81 -21.72 2.27 -7.47
C ASP A 81 -21.19 1.67 -8.80
N ASP A 82 -19.86 1.56 -8.92
CA ASP A 82 -19.20 1.00 -10.11
C ASP A 82 -19.07 -0.53 -9.99
N MET A 83 -20.18 -1.24 -10.24
CA MET A 83 -20.23 -2.69 -10.13
C MET A 83 -19.27 -3.40 -11.09
N LYS A 84 -19.02 -2.83 -12.26
CA LYS A 84 -18.06 -3.39 -13.22
C LYS A 84 -16.66 -3.45 -12.61
N LYS A 85 -16.20 -2.34 -12.01
CA LYS A 85 -14.91 -2.29 -11.34
C LYS A 85 -14.84 -3.18 -10.10
N MET A 86 -15.92 -3.29 -9.33
CA MET A 86 -15.97 -4.21 -8.19
C MET A 86 -15.77 -5.66 -8.62
N VAL A 87 -16.40 -6.10 -9.72
CA VAL A 87 -16.21 -7.45 -10.27
C VAL A 87 -14.79 -7.65 -10.80
N GLU A 88 -14.27 -6.69 -11.58
CA GLU A 88 -12.88 -6.74 -12.09
C GLU A 88 -11.85 -6.85 -10.95
N MET A 89 -12.03 -6.07 -9.88
CA MET A 89 -11.16 -6.13 -8.71
C MET A 89 -11.26 -7.45 -7.97
N THR A 90 -12.47 -7.97 -7.77
CA THR A 90 -12.67 -9.25 -7.09
C THR A 90 -12.00 -10.39 -7.86
N ALA A 91 -12.14 -10.42 -9.18
CA ALA A 91 -11.53 -11.43 -10.04
C ALA A 91 -9.99 -11.45 -10.00
N ARG A 92 -9.36 -10.33 -9.63
CA ARG A 92 -7.90 -10.19 -9.55
C ARG A 92 -7.35 -10.26 -8.11
N ALA A 93 -8.16 -10.69 -7.15
CA ALA A 93 -7.84 -10.63 -5.72
C ALA A 93 -7.37 -9.22 -5.29
N GLY A 94 -8.02 -8.18 -5.82
CA GLY A 94 -7.65 -6.77 -5.60
C GLY A 94 -8.08 -6.18 -4.26
N PHE A 95 -8.92 -6.90 -3.51
CA PHE A 95 -9.31 -6.56 -2.14
C PHE A 95 -8.38 -7.25 -1.15
N SER A 96 -7.78 -6.45 -0.29
CA SER A 96 -6.97 -6.95 0.82
C SER A 96 -7.86 -7.54 1.91
N ILE A 97 -7.42 -8.63 2.52
CA ILE A 97 -8.12 -9.31 3.63
C ILE A 97 -7.36 -9.20 4.96
N HIS A 98 -6.29 -8.41 4.98
CA HIS A 98 -5.44 -8.18 6.15
C HIS A 98 -5.23 -6.68 6.35
N ASN A 99 -4.94 -6.30 7.59
CA ASN A 99 -4.49 -4.96 7.96
C ASN A 99 -3.06 -5.08 8.51
N PRO A 100 -2.05 -5.33 7.64
CA PRO A 100 -0.65 -5.41 8.06
C PRO A 100 -0.21 -4.11 8.73
N ASP A 101 0.60 -4.24 9.78
CA ASP A 101 1.21 -3.10 10.44
C ASP A 101 2.42 -2.59 9.64
N PHE A 102 2.47 -1.27 9.43
CA PHE A 102 3.57 -0.58 8.78
C PHE A 102 4.02 0.55 9.71
N PRO A 103 5.01 0.28 10.58
CA PRO A 103 5.46 1.25 11.56
C PRO A 103 5.90 2.56 10.93
N TRP A 104 5.55 3.67 11.58
CA TRP A 104 6.01 5.00 11.20
C TRP A 104 7.40 5.25 11.77
N HIS A 105 8.37 5.57 10.91
CA HIS A 105 9.75 5.82 11.32
C HIS A 105 10.12 7.31 11.36
N GLY A 106 9.17 8.24 11.21
CA GLY A 106 9.49 9.66 11.01
C GLY A 106 9.81 9.93 9.55
N ASP A 107 10.87 10.64 9.24
CA ASP A 107 11.22 10.92 7.86
C ASP A 107 11.94 9.74 7.16
N PHE A 108 12.25 9.93 5.87
CA PHE A 108 12.97 8.94 5.07
C PHE A 108 14.37 8.61 5.62
N ASN A 109 15.07 9.57 6.23
CA ASN A 109 16.40 9.33 6.80
C ASN A 109 16.31 8.45 8.04
N ALA A 110 15.30 8.67 8.87
CA ALA A 110 15.03 7.86 10.05
C ALA A 110 14.59 6.43 9.67
N LEU A 111 13.81 6.26 8.59
CA LEU A 111 13.52 4.93 8.03
C LEU A 111 14.81 4.21 7.58
N LEU A 112 15.70 4.90 6.85
CA LEU A 112 17.00 4.33 6.47
C LEU A 112 17.88 4.04 7.69
N GLY A 113 17.78 4.85 8.75
CA GLY A 113 18.41 4.62 10.05
C GLY A 113 17.96 3.30 10.66
N ALA A 114 16.64 3.10 10.79
CA ALA A 114 16.06 1.86 11.31
C ALA A 114 16.46 0.63 10.49
N MET A 115 16.51 0.75 9.15
CA MET A 115 17.00 -0.32 8.29
C MET A 115 18.46 -0.69 8.60
N ARG A 116 19.35 0.31 8.78
CA ARG A 116 20.76 0.07 9.13
C ARG A 116 20.92 -0.51 10.52
N GLU A 117 20.20 0.01 11.51
CA GLU A 117 20.24 -0.46 12.90
C GLU A 117 19.78 -1.92 13.03
N SER A 118 18.80 -2.33 12.22
CA SER A 118 18.36 -3.73 12.16
C SER A 118 19.35 -4.68 11.44
N GLY A 119 20.41 -4.15 10.82
CA GLY A 119 21.35 -4.94 10.01
C GLY A 119 20.71 -5.54 8.75
N PHE A 120 19.62 -4.96 8.26
CA PHE A 120 18.86 -5.51 7.14
C PHE A 120 19.67 -5.50 5.84
N SER A 121 19.89 -6.68 5.27
CA SER A 121 20.67 -6.89 4.05
C SER A 121 20.08 -7.91 3.08
N ARG A 122 18.90 -8.46 3.40
CA ARG A 122 18.24 -9.53 2.62
C ARG A 122 17.42 -8.98 1.45
N PHE A 123 18.11 -8.45 0.45
CA PHE A 123 17.45 -7.96 -0.76
C PHE A 123 17.25 -9.08 -1.80
N PRO A 124 16.11 -9.13 -2.51
CA PRO A 124 15.90 -10.07 -3.61
C PRO A 124 16.86 -9.80 -4.78
N PRO A 125 17.17 -10.83 -5.60
CA PRO A 125 17.90 -10.66 -6.85
C PRO A 125 17.26 -9.65 -7.82
N SER A 126 15.93 -9.49 -7.75
CA SER A 126 15.18 -8.52 -8.56
C SER A 126 15.71 -7.09 -8.42
N LEU A 127 16.22 -6.71 -7.25
CA LEU A 127 16.81 -5.38 -7.03
C LEU A 127 18.05 -5.18 -7.89
N GLY A 128 18.99 -6.13 -7.83
CA GLY A 128 20.23 -6.05 -8.60
C GLY A 128 19.99 -6.11 -10.11
N LEU A 129 19.06 -6.96 -10.55
CA LEU A 129 18.67 -7.04 -11.97
C LEU A 129 18.04 -5.74 -12.47
N TYR A 130 17.17 -5.14 -11.68
CA TYR A 130 16.55 -3.86 -12.01
C TYR A 130 17.61 -2.75 -12.13
N LEU A 131 18.47 -2.60 -11.13
CA LEU A 131 19.50 -1.55 -11.12
C LEU A 131 20.54 -1.76 -12.22
N GLY A 132 20.93 -3.02 -12.48
CA GLY A 132 21.81 -3.38 -13.60
C GLY A 132 21.19 -3.01 -14.95
N LYS A 133 19.90 -3.31 -15.15
CA LYS A 133 19.18 -2.90 -16.37
C LYS A 133 19.11 -1.38 -16.50
N SER A 134 18.83 -0.65 -15.42
CA SER A 134 18.81 0.82 -15.44
C SER A 134 20.16 1.40 -15.84
N PHE A 135 21.27 0.82 -15.35
CA PHE A 135 22.62 1.21 -15.75
C PHE A 135 22.88 0.94 -17.24
N GLU A 136 22.53 -0.25 -17.72
CA GLU A 136 22.63 -0.61 -19.15
C GLU A 136 21.82 0.33 -20.06
N ASP A 137 20.68 0.82 -19.57
CA ASP A 137 19.83 1.80 -20.26
C ASP A 137 20.35 3.24 -20.16
N GLY A 138 21.52 3.45 -19.56
CA GLY A 138 22.22 4.74 -19.51
C GLY A 138 21.85 5.63 -18.32
N ALA A 139 21.23 5.09 -17.26
CA ALA A 139 21.03 5.85 -16.03
C ALA A 139 22.38 6.21 -15.40
N GLY A 140 22.51 7.47 -14.94
CA GLY A 140 23.70 7.95 -14.25
C GLY A 140 23.85 7.33 -12.86
N GLU A 141 25.08 7.28 -12.35
CA GLU A 141 25.40 6.68 -11.04
C GLU A 141 24.57 7.27 -9.89
N ALA A 142 24.39 8.60 -9.86
CA ALA A 142 23.59 9.27 -8.84
C ALA A 142 22.10 8.85 -8.88
N ASP A 143 21.54 8.63 -10.09
CA ASP A 143 20.16 8.16 -10.26
C ASP A 143 20.02 6.71 -9.77
N ILE A 144 20.98 5.85 -10.10
CA ILE A 144 21.02 4.46 -9.65
C ILE A 144 21.08 4.38 -8.13
N LEU A 145 21.96 5.16 -7.48
CA LEU A 145 22.07 5.22 -6.03
C LEU A 145 20.77 5.70 -5.38
N GLN A 146 20.11 6.71 -5.96
CA GLN A 146 18.82 7.18 -5.47
C GLN A 146 17.73 6.10 -5.57
N ARG A 147 17.64 5.42 -6.73
CA ARG A 147 16.70 4.30 -6.93
C ARG A 147 16.96 3.18 -5.96
N GLU A 148 18.22 2.82 -5.77
CA GLU A 148 18.64 1.78 -4.82
C GLU A 148 18.17 2.12 -3.40
N HIS A 149 18.41 3.34 -2.92
CA HIS A 149 17.95 3.74 -1.58
C HIS A 149 16.43 3.66 -1.40
N LEU A 150 15.66 4.15 -2.38
CA LEU A 150 14.19 4.11 -2.33
C LEU A 150 13.67 2.67 -2.37
N LEU A 151 14.22 1.82 -3.24
CA LEU A 151 13.80 0.42 -3.34
C LEU A 151 14.23 -0.41 -2.14
N LYS A 152 15.42 -0.18 -1.58
CA LYS A 152 15.85 -0.83 -0.34
C LYS A 152 14.92 -0.49 0.84
N ALA A 153 14.51 0.77 0.97
CA ALA A 153 13.55 1.19 1.97
C ALA A 153 12.18 0.51 1.78
N LEU A 154 11.69 0.43 0.54
CA LEU A 154 10.47 -0.31 0.21
C LEU A 154 10.58 -1.80 0.59
N LEU A 155 11.69 -2.44 0.24
CA LEU A 155 11.93 -3.86 0.50
C LEU A 155 12.10 -4.15 1.99
N PHE A 156 12.68 -3.22 2.75
CA PHE A 156 12.73 -3.28 4.21
C PHE A 156 11.33 -3.25 4.83
N LEU A 157 10.46 -2.34 4.38
CA LEU A 157 9.07 -2.28 4.81
C LEU A 157 8.26 -3.54 4.40
N LEU A 158 8.60 -4.16 3.27
CA LEU A 158 7.90 -5.34 2.76
C LEU A 158 8.30 -6.64 3.45
N ASP A 159 9.51 -6.71 3.98
CA ASP A 159 10.10 -7.95 4.46
C ASP A 159 9.25 -8.77 5.45
N PRO A 160 8.58 -8.18 6.46
CA PRO A 160 7.78 -8.97 7.40
C PRO A 160 6.47 -9.49 6.79
N HIS A 161 6.16 -9.14 5.53
CA HIS A 161 4.86 -9.40 4.93
C HIS A 161 4.93 -10.42 3.77
N PRO A 162 3.82 -11.14 3.50
CA PRO A 162 3.73 -12.01 2.33
C PRO A 162 3.98 -11.26 1.01
N PRO A 163 4.64 -11.88 0.02
CA PRO A 163 4.96 -11.24 -1.27
C PRO A 163 3.73 -11.19 -2.19
N THR A 164 2.70 -10.43 -1.79
CA THR A 164 1.48 -10.22 -2.58
C THR A 164 1.42 -8.80 -3.11
N SER A 165 0.72 -8.58 -4.23
CA SER A 165 0.49 -7.26 -4.81
C SER A 165 -0.18 -6.28 -3.83
N SER A 166 -1.01 -6.80 -2.92
CA SER A 166 -1.64 -5.98 -1.87
C SER A 166 -0.61 -5.43 -0.89
N HIS A 167 0.26 -6.29 -0.34
CA HIS A 167 1.30 -5.86 0.60
C HIS A 167 2.29 -4.92 -0.07
N TYR A 168 2.67 -5.19 -1.33
CA TYR A 168 3.49 -4.28 -2.13
C TYR A 168 2.90 -2.87 -2.17
N ARG A 169 1.61 -2.77 -2.53
CA ARG A 169 0.91 -1.49 -2.63
C ARG A 169 0.81 -0.78 -1.27
N MET A 170 0.56 -1.52 -0.19
CA MET A 170 0.52 -0.97 1.17
C MET A 170 1.88 -0.47 1.65
N ALA A 171 2.96 -1.18 1.32
CA ALA A 171 4.32 -0.74 1.63
C ALA A 171 4.74 0.50 0.83
N VAL A 172 4.28 0.62 -0.42
CA VAL A 172 4.41 1.86 -1.19
C VAL A 172 3.66 3.02 -0.50
N ASP A 173 2.42 2.77 -0.05
CA ASP A 173 1.65 3.76 0.70
C ASP A 173 2.36 4.17 2.00
N ALA A 174 2.98 3.22 2.71
CA ALA A 174 3.79 3.48 3.89
C ALA A 174 5.05 4.32 3.56
N LEU A 175 5.79 3.95 2.52
CA LEU A 175 7.00 4.66 2.12
C LEU A 175 6.71 6.10 1.70
N LEU A 176 5.61 6.34 0.98
CA LEU A 176 5.17 7.68 0.57
C LEU A 176 4.97 8.64 1.76
N GLN A 177 4.62 8.11 2.93
CA GLN A 177 4.44 8.95 4.13
C GLN A 177 5.76 9.54 4.62
N HIS A 178 6.89 8.86 4.38
CA HIS A 178 8.22 9.27 4.82
C HIS A 178 8.83 10.36 3.91
N LEU A 179 8.19 10.65 2.78
CA LEU A 179 8.61 11.67 1.82
C LEU A 179 7.80 12.96 2.02
N ALA A 180 8.47 14.07 2.30
CA ALA A 180 7.80 15.36 2.46
C ALA A 180 7.43 16.01 1.11
N ASP A 181 8.30 15.86 0.11
CA ASP A 181 8.19 16.56 -1.17
C ASP A 181 7.28 15.85 -2.19
N ALA A 182 6.50 16.63 -2.93
CA ALA A 182 5.56 16.12 -3.92
C ALA A 182 6.29 15.55 -5.16
N ALA A 183 7.40 16.15 -5.58
CA ALA A 183 8.16 15.63 -6.72
C ALA A 183 8.83 14.30 -6.36
N ALA A 184 9.40 14.18 -5.16
CA ALA A 184 9.95 12.93 -4.63
C ALA A 184 8.89 11.81 -4.57
N ARG A 185 7.65 12.14 -4.15
CA ARG A 185 6.53 11.19 -4.14
C ARG A 185 6.17 10.71 -5.55
N GLN A 186 6.14 11.61 -6.54
CA GLN A 186 5.88 11.23 -7.93
C GLN A 186 6.99 10.37 -8.52
N GLN A 187 8.26 10.72 -8.24
CA GLN A 187 9.41 9.92 -8.63
C GLN A 187 9.34 8.51 -8.04
N LEU A 188 9.03 8.39 -6.74
CA LEU A 188 8.83 7.09 -6.10
C LEU A 188 7.70 6.31 -6.79
N LEU A 189 6.55 6.92 -7.04
CA LEU A 189 5.41 6.26 -7.69
C LEU A 189 5.76 5.72 -9.09
N ALA A 190 6.56 6.45 -9.86
CA ALA A 190 7.05 5.98 -11.15
C ALA A 190 8.00 4.77 -10.98
N LEU A 191 9.00 4.92 -10.09
CA LEU A 191 10.00 3.91 -9.79
C LEU A 191 9.37 2.59 -9.31
N VAL A 192 8.45 2.64 -8.35
CA VAL A 192 7.83 1.41 -7.79
C VAL A 192 6.91 0.71 -8.78
N ARG A 193 6.34 1.44 -9.75
CA ARG A 193 5.56 0.82 -10.84
C ARG A 193 6.46 0.09 -11.82
N GLU A 194 7.58 0.71 -12.18
CA GLU A 194 8.60 0.10 -13.04
C GLU A 194 9.19 -1.15 -12.38
N TYR A 195 9.58 -1.04 -11.11
CA TYR A 195 10.18 -2.12 -10.34
C TYR A 195 9.22 -3.28 -10.05
N PHE A 196 7.90 -3.04 -9.99
CA PHE A 196 6.92 -4.05 -9.59
C PHE A 196 6.99 -5.33 -10.45
N GLY A 197 7.19 -5.19 -11.77
CA GLY A 197 7.34 -6.35 -12.67
C GLY A 197 8.57 -7.20 -12.34
N TYR A 198 9.70 -6.55 -11.99
CA TYR A 198 10.91 -7.24 -11.53
C TYR A 198 10.63 -7.95 -10.21
N TRP A 199 10.03 -7.26 -9.23
CA TRP A 199 9.74 -7.84 -7.92
C TRP A 199 8.80 -9.06 -8.02
N GLN A 200 7.75 -9.00 -8.85
CA GLN A 200 6.83 -10.14 -9.06
C GLN A 200 7.47 -11.32 -9.77
N SER A 201 8.46 -11.08 -10.65
CA SER A 201 9.13 -12.12 -11.41
C SER A 201 10.00 -13.04 -10.54
N PHE A 202 10.30 -12.61 -9.31
CA PHE A 202 11.03 -13.40 -8.32
C PHE A 202 10.14 -13.64 -7.10
N PRO A 203 9.19 -14.59 -7.16
CA PRO A 203 8.53 -15.04 -5.95
C PRO A 203 9.62 -15.58 -5.04
N PHE A 204 9.88 -14.88 -3.93
CA PHE A 204 10.78 -15.33 -2.89
C PHE A 204 10.43 -16.78 -2.59
N SER A 205 11.34 -17.69 -2.88
CA SER A 205 11.17 -19.08 -2.52
C SER A 205 10.87 -19.13 -1.03
N HIS A 206 9.72 -19.70 -0.68
CA HIS A 206 9.20 -19.91 0.67
C HIS A 206 10.07 -20.83 1.56
N HIS A 207 11.40 -20.83 1.39
CA HIS A 207 12.34 -21.65 2.14
C HIS A 207 13.26 -20.81 3.01
N ARG A 208 12.72 -20.33 4.15
CA ARG A 208 13.55 -20.10 5.34
C ARG A 208 12.80 -20.23 6.67
N LYS A 209 11.78 -21.10 6.72
CA LYS A 209 11.25 -21.70 7.96
C LYS A 209 11.07 -23.21 7.77
N SER A 210 12.19 -23.90 7.59
CA SER A 210 12.35 -25.34 7.77
C SER A 210 13.83 -25.58 8.06
N GLY A 211 14.26 -25.22 9.26
CA GLY A 211 15.67 -25.26 9.64
C GLY A 211 15.94 -24.71 11.03
N ALA A 212 15.16 -25.18 12.02
CA ALA A 212 15.52 -25.19 13.44
C ALA A 212 14.57 -26.18 14.12
N ARG A 213 14.87 -27.47 13.96
CA ARG A 213 14.67 -28.45 15.03
C ARG A 213 15.97 -28.49 15.82
#